data_AF-A0A8K0J3K1-F1
#
_entry.id   AF-A0A8K0J3K1-F1
#
_cell.length_a   1.000
_cell.length_b   1.000
_cell.length_c   1.000
_cell.angle_alpha   90.00
_cell.angle_beta   90.00
_cell.angle_gamma   90.00
#
_symmetry.space_group_name_H-M   'P 1'
#
loop_
_entity.id
_entity.type
_entity.pdbx_description
1 polymer ?
#
loop_
_entity_poly.entity_id
_entity_poly.type
_entity_poly.pdbx_seq_one_letter_code
_entity_poly.pdbx_strand_id
1 'polypeptide(L)'
;MVCGTSSQNHLRGALVANKTNRPQGTKRKASVDPSSPSASKRLKHHDEGAEQGDGKKSTALKPIPFPEKVRLGTAAKGWQQQQQQQQQQQNKNKNKKLTKHSGQPAVIEERNGEIEFRVVNNDNERESLIILTGLKCIFQKQLPKMPKDYIARLVYDRTHLSIAIVKKPLEVVGGITYRPFKGRQFAEIVFCAISSDQQVKGYGAHLMSHLKDYVKATSDVMHFLTYADNYAIGYFKKQGFTKEITLDRRVWMGYIKDYEGGTIMQCSMLPRIRYLEMGRMLLKQKECVQAKIRAYSKSHTVHAPPREWRNGVKEINPLDIPAIRASGWSPDMDELARQPRHGPNYNQLLHLLNDLQNHQSAWPFLVPVNRDDVADYYDVIKEPMDLSTMENKLEADQYATPEDFTRDAKLIFDNCRKYNNENTPYAKSANKLEKFMWQQIKAIPEWSHLEPEK
;
A
#
# COMPACT_ATOMS: atom_id res chain seq x y z
N MET A 1 -7.37 -51.70 34.68
CA MET A 1 -7.52 -53.16 34.95
C MET A 1 -6.66 -53.93 33.94
N VAL A 2 -6.26 -55.17 34.23
CA VAL A 2 -5.19 -56.00 33.58
C VAL A 2 -5.80 -56.98 32.54
N CYS A 3 -5.20 -57.52 31.45
CA CYS A 3 -3.85 -57.59 30.81
C CYS A 3 -4.00 -57.52 29.25
N GLY A 4 -3.01 -57.66 28.34
CA GLY A 4 -1.54 -57.69 28.48
C GLY A 4 -0.75 -58.82 27.75
N THR A 5 -0.97 -59.07 26.45
CA THR A 5 -0.24 -60.08 25.62
C THR A 5 -0.10 -59.61 24.16
N SER A 6 0.86 -60.00 23.31
CA SER A 6 2.24 -60.53 23.36
C SER A 6 2.51 -61.14 21.98
N SER A 7 3.49 -60.64 21.22
CA SER A 7 4.53 -61.48 20.57
C SER A 7 5.51 -60.66 19.73
N GLN A 8 6.77 -61.10 19.73
CA GLN A 8 7.89 -60.54 18.96
C GLN A 8 8.27 -61.46 17.79
N ASN A 9 8.86 -60.91 16.73
CA ASN A 9 10.13 -61.37 16.13
C ASN A 9 10.57 -60.33 15.07
N HIS A 10 11.73 -59.67 15.17
CA HIS A 10 13.14 -60.11 15.07
C HIS A 10 13.69 -60.23 13.64
N LEU A 11 14.53 -59.25 13.25
CA LEU A 11 15.65 -59.23 12.27
C LEU A 11 15.96 -57.73 12.03
N ARG A 12 16.88 -57.05 12.72
CA ARG A 12 18.35 -57.21 12.81
C ARG A 12 19.05 -57.22 11.44
N GLY A 13 19.54 -56.06 11.04
CA GLY A 13 20.62 -55.83 10.07
C GLY A 13 21.35 -54.54 10.47
N ALA A 14 22.64 -54.63 10.77
CA ALA A 14 23.47 -53.54 11.29
C ALA A 14 24.74 -53.38 10.44
N LEU A 15 25.66 -52.49 10.88
CA LEU A 15 26.99 -52.15 10.30
C LEU A 15 26.96 -50.97 9.30
N VAL A 16 27.91 -50.03 9.32
CA VAL A 16 28.89 -49.66 10.38
C VAL A 16 29.32 -48.19 10.23
N ALA A 17 29.90 -47.61 11.28
CA ALA A 17 30.38 -46.23 11.29
C ALA A 17 31.66 -46.02 10.46
N ASN A 18 31.98 -44.76 10.14
CA ASN A 18 33.38 -44.36 10.02
C ASN A 18 33.62 -42.96 10.61
N LYS A 19 34.73 -42.81 11.33
CA LYS A 19 35.20 -41.58 12.00
C LYS A 19 36.56 -41.19 11.42
N THR A 20 36.99 -39.97 11.75
CA THR A 20 38.29 -39.33 11.39
C THR A 20 38.30 -38.83 9.93
N ASN A 21 38.86 -37.65 9.61
CA ASN A 21 40.07 -37.05 10.17
C ASN A 21 40.02 -35.51 10.33
N ARG A 22 40.89 -34.95 11.19
CA ARG A 22 41.31 -33.52 11.15
C ARG A 22 42.52 -33.37 10.21
N PRO A 23 42.87 -32.14 9.83
CA PRO A 23 44.10 -31.59 10.42
C PRO A 23 44.01 -30.12 10.88
N GLN A 24 44.98 -29.72 11.70
CA GLN A 24 45.38 -28.33 11.96
C GLN A 24 46.11 -27.79 10.70
N GLY A 25 46.28 -26.50 10.41
CA GLY A 25 45.94 -25.27 11.12
C GLY A 25 47.05 -24.22 10.91
N THR A 26 46.75 -23.05 10.33
CA THR A 26 47.73 -21.95 10.11
C THR A 26 47.17 -20.59 10.49
N LYS A 27 47.96 -19.81 11.23
CA LYS A 27 47.65 -18.45 11.73
C LYS A 27 48.05 -17.36 10.73
N ARG A 28 47.63 -16.11 11.06
CA ARG A 28 47.95 -14.78 10.46
C ARG A 28 46.93 -14.32 9.43
N LYS A 29 46.51 -13.04 9.39
CA LYS A 29 46.76 -11.88 10.27
C LYS A 29 45.58 -10.88 10.11
N ALA A 30 45.38 -10.00 11.08
CA ALA A 30 44.38 -8.93 10.98
C ALA A 30 44.95 -7.67 10.28
N SER A 31 44.13 -7.03 9.46
CA SER A 31 44.27 -5.65 8.95
C SER A 31 42.88 -5.22 8.44
N VAL A 32 42.10 -4.47 9.21
CA VAL A 32 42.05 -2.99 9.24
C VAL A 32 41.21 -2.43 8.08
N ASP A 33 40.04 -1.87 8.44
CA ASP A 33 39.19 -1.05 7.56
C ASP A 33 39.92 0.20 7.04
N PRO A 34 39.43 0.78 5.94
CA PRO A 34 39.38 2.24 5.86
C PRO A 34 37.96 2.77 5.64
N SER A 35 37.61 3.68 6.54
CA SER A 35 36.50 4.63 6.48
C SER A 35 36.49 5.53 5.23
N SER A 36 35.34 6.17 5.01
CA SER A 36 35.16 7.30 4.08
C SER A 36 36.24 8.39 4.17
N PRO A 37 36.49 9.13 3.06
CA PRO A 37 37.08 10.45 3.12
C PRO A 37 36.00 11.53 2.89
N SER A 38 35.67 12.27 3.95
CA SER A 38 35.08 13.59 3.82
C SER A 38 36.17 14.67 3.86
N ALA A 39 35.90 15.78 3.18
CA ALA A 39 36.53 17.10 3.33
C ALA A 39 37.99 17.33 2.86
N SER A 40 38.11 18.43 2.09
CA SER A 40 39.20 19.42 2.15
C SER A 40 40.59 19.05 1.64
N LYS A 41 40.88 19.44 0.39
CA LYS A 41 42.22 19.91 0.00
C LYS A 41 42.20 21.37 -0.46
N ARG A 42 42.87 22.19 0.33
CA ARG A 42 43.20 23.60 0.12
C ARG A 42 44.44 23.67 -0.77
N LEU A 43 44.34 24.27 -1.95
CA LEU A 43 45.46 24.65 -2.83
C LEU A 43 45.38 26.18 -2.94
N LYS A 44 46.20 26.91 -2.15
CA LYS A 44 47.53 27.42 -2.51
C LYS A 44 47.51 28.29 -3.77
N HIS A 45 47.74 29.59 -3.53
CA HIS A 45 48.10 30.57 -4.55
C HIS A 45 49.32 30.11 -5.35
N HIS A 46 49.29 30.38 -6.66
CA HIS A 46 50.45 30.85 -7.40
C HIS A 46 50.04 32.16 -8.09
N ASP A 47 50.99 33.07 -8.19
CA ASP A 47 50.82 34.42 -8.74
C ASP A 47 51.59 34.54 -10.07
N GLU A 48 51.46 35.70 -10.71
CA GLU A 48 52.13 36.18 -11.93
C GLU A 48 51.54 35.74 -13.29
N GLY A 49 51.33 36.73 -14.16
CA GLY A 49 50.90 36.54 -15.56
C GLY A 49 49.87 37.57 -16.05
N ALA A 50 50.24 38.86 -16.12
CA ALA A 50 49.37 39.89 -16.68
C ALA A 50 49.58 40.06 -18.19
N GLU A 51 48.52 39.96 -18.99
CA GLU A 51 48.50 40.49 -20.37
C GLU A 51 47.08 40.91 -20.80
N GLN A 52 47.00 41.67 -21.89
CA GLN A 52 45.90 42.62 -22.14
C GLN A 52 44.70 42.04 -22.91
N GLY A 53 43.57 42.74 -22.76
CA GLY A 53 42.23 42.27 -23.11
C GLY A 53 41.94 41.95 -24.58
N ASP A 54 40.85 41.19 -24.75
CA ASP A 54 39.91 41.50 -25.83
C ASP A 54 38.47 41.14 -25.43
N GLY A 55 37.49 41.87 -25.97
CA GLY A 55 36.12 41.88 -25.45
C GLY A 55 35.22 40.74 -25.95
N LYS A 56 34.52 40.05 -25.04
CA LYS A 56 33.35 39.20 -25.39
C LYS A 56 32.11 39.55 -24.56
N LYS A 57 30.98 39.56 -25.26
CA LYS A 57 29.71 40.16 -24.84
C LYS A 57 29.02 39.34 -23.74
N SER A 58 28.46 40.04 -22.75
CA SER A 58 27.45 39.51 -21.84
C SER A 58 26.27 38.94 -22.63
N THR A 59 26.09 37.61 -22.61
CA THR A 59 24.91 36.95 -23.14
C THR A 59 23.73 37.16 -22.19
N ALA A 60 22.86 38.11 -22.52
CA ALA A 60 21.62 38.33 -21.78
C ALA A 60 20.73 37.08 -21.80
N LEU A 61 20.16 36.75 -20.63
CA LEU A 61 19.15 35.70 -20.50
C LEU A 61 17.90 36.06 -21.32
N LYS A 62 17.29 35.08 -21.99
CA LYS A 62 16.09 35.29 -22.81
C LYS A 62 14.83 35.30 -21.92
N PRO A 63 13.88 36.25 -22.09
CA PRO A 63 12.67 36.31 -21.28
C PRO A 63 11.67 35.17 -21.57
N ILE A 64 10.89 34.82 -20.55
CA ILE A 64 9.74 33.91 -20.64
C ILE A 64 8.49 34.73 -21.02
N PRO A 65 7.70 34.35 -22.04
CA PRO A 65 6.48 35.07 -22.41
C PRO A 65 5.33 34.80 -21.42
N PHE A 66 4.50 35.81 -21.14
CA PHE A 66 3.31 35.69 -20.28
C PHE A 66 2.04 36.15 -21.03
N PRO A 67 0.84 35.58 -20.76
CA PRO A 67 -0.37 35.88 -21.53
C PRO A 67 -0.92 37.28 -21.26
N GLU A 68 -1.52 37.89 -22.29
CA GLU A 68 -1.99 39.27 -22.24
C GLU A 68 -3.38 39.46 -21.60
N LYS A 69 -3.54 40.61 -20.93
CA LYS A 69 -4.79 41.36 -20.65
C LYS A 69 -5.82 40.77 -19.67
N VAL A 70 -5.80 41.32 -18.45
CA VAL A 70 -7.03 41.70 -17.72
C VAL A 70 -6.91 43.17 -17.31
N ARG A 71 -7.91 44.01 -17.63
CA ARG A 71 -7.92 45.45 -17.33
C ARG A 71 -8.01 45.70 -15.81
N LEU A 72 -7.10 46.52 -15.28
CA LEU A 72 -7.08 46.93 -13.86
C LEU A 72 -7.52 48.40 -13.71
N GLY A 73 -8.64 48.63 -13.02
CA GLY A 73 -9.19 49.97 -12.82
C GLY A 73 -10.27 50.02 -11.74
N THR A 74 -10.01 49.45 -10.55
CA THR A 74 -10.82 49.53 -9.30
C THR A 74 -10.30 48.61 -8.18
N ALA A 75 -9.35 47.72 -8.47
CA ALA A 75 -9.01 46.58 -7.62
C ALA A 75 -8.53 46.91 -6.19
N ALA A 76 -7.77 47.99 -5.96
CA ALA A 76 -7.01 48.19 -4.71
C ALA A 76 -7.87 48.16 -3.42
N LYS A 77 -9.07 48.75 -3.41
CA LYS A 77 -9.99 48.69 -2.26
C LYS A 77 -10.67 47.32 -2.13
N GLY A 78 -10.94 46.67 -3.25
CA GLY A 78 -11.47 45.30 -3.30
C GLY A 78 -10.52 44.29 -2.64
N TRP A 79 -9.21 44.36 -2.91
CA TRP A 79 -8.23 43.40 -2.36
C TRP A 79 -8.13 43.42 -0.83
N GLN A 80 -8.19 44.59 -0.16
CA GLN A 80 -8.16 44.64 1.31
C GLN A 80 -9.46 44.09 1.92
N GLN A 81 -10.61 44.42 1.35
CA GLN A 81 -11.89 43.89 1.81
C GLN A 81 -12.00 42.38 1.54
N GLN A 82 -11.46 41.92 0.41
CA GLN A 82 -11.35 40.51 0.04
C GLN A 82 -10.34 39.77 0.92
N GLN A 83 -9.25 40.40 1.38
CA GLN A 83 -8.34 39.80 2.37
C GLN A 83 -9.00 39.68 3.76
N GLN A 84 -9.71 40.71 4.24
CA GLN A 84 -10.46 40.60 5.50
C GLN A 84 -11.58 39.56 5.40
N GLN A 85 -12.31 39.50 4.29
CA GLN A 85 -13.28 38.44 4.03
C GLN A 85 -12.61 37.06 3.92
N GLN A 86 -11.46 36.92 3.23
CA GLN A 86 -10.71 35.67 3.18
C GLN A 86 -10.18 35.27 4.56
N GLN A 87 -9.79 36.20 5.42
CA GLN A 87 -9.26 35.91 6.75
C GLN A 87 -10.39 35.59 7.75
N GLN A 88 -11.54 36.24 7.64
CA GLN A 88 -12.77 35.83 8.32
C GLN A 88 -13.29 34.49 7.79
N GLN A 89 -13.20 34.22 6.49
CA GLN A 89 -13.57 32.95 5.87
C GLN A 89 -12.58 31.85 6.22
N GLN A 90 -11.28 32.16 6.39
CA GLN A 90 -10.26 31.25 6.90
C GLN A 90 -10.44 30.98 8.39
N ASN A 91 -10.86 31.96 9.20
CA ASN A 91 -11.19 31.72 10.61
C ASN A 91 -12.53 30.98 10.77
N LYS A 92 -13.55 31.28 9.96
CA LYS A 92 -14.77 30.48 9.83
C LYS A 92 -14.46 29.07 9.31
N ASN A 93 -13.50 28.91 8.39
CA ASN A 93 -13.03 27.60 7.91
C ASN A 93 -12.10 26.89 8.90
N LYS A 94 -11.37 27.60 9.77
CA LYS A 94 -10.63 27.00 10.90
C LYS A 94 -11.62 26.48 11.94
N ASN A 95 -12.61 27.27 12.35
CA ASN A 95 -13.68 26.79 13.22
C ASN A 95 -14.51 25.67 12.56
N LYS A 96 -14.86 25.77 11.26
CA LYS A 96 -15.49 24.66 10.52
C LYS A 96 -14.58 23.44 10.35
N LYS A 97 -13.26 23.58 10.32
CA LYS A 97 -12.31 22.44 10.31
C LYS A 97 -12.16 21.81 11.69
N LEU A 98 -12.20 22.63 12.75
CA LEU A 98 -12.19 22.16 14.14
C LEU A 98 -13.48 21.42 14.50
N THR A 99 -14.62 21.80 13.89
CA THR A 99 -15.90 21.09 14.02
C THR A 99 -16.13 19.99 12.97
N LYS A 100 -15.41 20.00 11.83
CA LYS A 100 -15.34 18.86 10.88
C LYS A 100 -14.28 17.82 11.26
N HIS A 101 -14.32 17.36 12.50
CA HIS A 101 -14.09 15.93 12.72
C HIS A 101 -15.36 15.18 12.35
N SER A 102 -15.61 15.07 11.04
CA SER A 102 -16.57 14.13 10.50
C SER A 102 -16.08 12.72 10.82
N GLY A 103 -16.58 12.15 11.91
CA GLY A 103 -16.47 10.71 12.13
C GLY A 103 -17.04 9.99 10.90
N GLN A 104 -16.52 8.81 10.60
CA GLN A 104 -17.15 7.96 9.59
C GLN A 104 -18.61 7.71 10.03
N PRO A 105 -19.59 7.60 9.11
CA PRO A 105 -21.00 7.42 9.46
C PRO A 105 -21.22 6.35 10.53
N ALA A 106 -20.57 5.19 10.42
CA ALA A 106 -20.60 4.12 11.41
C ALA A 106 -20.22 4.55 12.85
N VAL A 107 -19.23 5.45 13.01
CA VAL A 107 -18.79 5.96 14.32
C VAL A 107 -19.83 6.93 14.91
N ILE A 108 -20.55 7.65 14.05
CA ILE A 108 -21.62 8.56 14.46
C ILE A 108 -22.88 7.76 14.83
N GLU A 109 -23.28 6.80 14.00
CA GLU A 109 -24.40 5.89 14.26
C GLU A 109 -24.18 5.10 15.57
N GLU A 110 -22.95 4.64 15.86
CA GLU A 110 -22.62 3.99 17.15
C GLU A 110 -22.72 4.97 18.32
N ARG A 111 -22.16 6.18 18.18
CA ARG A 111 -22.20 7.19 19.24
C ARG A 111 -23.62 7.66 19.56
N ASN A 112 -24.51 7.67 18.56
CA ASN A 112 -25.93 7.94 18.73
C ASN A 112 -26.68 6.73 19.33
N GLY A 113 -26.06 5.56 19.41
CA GLY A 113 -26.68 4.32 19.88
C GLY A 113 -27.68 3.72 18.88
N GLU A 114 -27.58 4.06 17.59
CA GLU A 114 -28.39 3.50 16.51
C GLU A 114 -27.93 2.08 16.16
N ILE A 115 -26.61 1.86 16.20
CA ILE A 115 -25.94 0.57 16.05
C ILE A 115 -25.16 0.21 17.31
N GLU A 116 -24.82 -1.07 17.43
CA GLU A 116 -23.94 -1.63 18.45
C GLU A 116 -23.14 -2.82 17.89
N PHE A 117 -21.98 -3.09 18.51
CA PHE A 117 -21.11 -4.20 18.14
C PHE A 117 -21.25 -5.32 19.18
N ARG A 118 -21.82 -6.45 18.78
CA ARG A 118 -22.02 -7.62 19.67
C ARG A 118 -21.11 -8.78 19.24
N VAL A 119 -20.43 -9.39 20.20
CA VAL A 119 -19.74 -10.67 19.98
C VAL A 119 -20.65 -11.78 20.45
N VAL A 120 -20.95 -12.73 19.56
CA VAL A 120 -21.87 -13.86 19.78
C VAL A 120 -21.23 -15.17 19.32
N ASN A 121 -21.69 -16.28 19.88
CA ASN A 121 -21.35 -17.63 19.45
C ASN A 121 -22.59 -18.54 19.60
N ASN A 122 -22.48 -19.82 19.25
CA ASN A 122 -23.59 -20.76 19.41
C ASN A 122 -23.69 -21.28 20.85
N ASP A 123 -24.10 -20.39 21.75
CA ASP A 123 -24.40 -20.57 23.17
C ASP A 123 -25.78 -21.20 23.46
N ASN A 124 -26.60 -21.41 22.43
CA ASN A 124 -28.03 -21.73 22.46
C ASN A 124 -28.97 -20.59 22.90
N GLU A 125 -28.48 -19.36 23.09
CA GLU A 125 -29.33 -18.22 23.45
C GLU A 125 -30.11 -17.68 22.25
N ARG A 126 -31.34 -17.22 22.51
CA ARG A 126 -32.25 -16.77 21.45
C ARG A 126 -31.71 -15.57 20.67
N GLU A 127 -31.12 -14.59 21.36
CA GLU A 127 -30.56 -13.40 20.70
C GLU A 127 -29.32 -13.74 19.87
N SER A 128 -28.40 -14.53 20.43
CA SER A 128 -27.21 -15.05 19.73
C SER A 128 -27.60 -15.80 18.46
N LEU A 129 -28.60 -16.70 18.54
CA LEU A 129 -29.08 -17.46 17.39
C LEU A 129 -29.72 -16.58 16.30
N ILE A 130 -30.47 -15.52 16.67
CA ILE A 130 -31.01 -14.53 15.73
C ILE A 130 -29.87 -13.81 15.00
N ILE A 131 -28.87 -13.33 15.74
CA ILE A 131 -27.73 -12.59 15.18
C ILE A 131 -26.88 -13.48 14.26
N LEU A 132 -26.55 -14.70 14.68
CA LEU A 132 -25.85 -15.69 13.85
C LEU A 132 -26.63 -16.04 12.59
N THR A 133 -27.96 -16.15 12.67
CA THR A 133 -28.82 -16.41 11.50
C THR A 133 -28.81 -15.24 10.52
N GLY A 134 -28.85 -14.00 11.02
CA GLY A 134 -28.68 -12.79 10.21
C GLY A 134 -27.31 -12.76 9.50
N LEU A 135 -26.23 -13.01 10.24
CA LEU A 135 -24.88 -13.10 9.69
C LEU A 135 -24.76 -14.19 8.61
N LYS A 136 -25.25 -15.40 8.86
CA LYS A 136 -25.29 -16.50 7.88
C LYS A 136 -25.97 -16.04 6.58
N CYS A 137 -27.13 -15.38 6.68
CA CYS A 137 -27.87 -14.87 5.53
C CYS A 137 -27.11 -13.78 4.76
N ILE A 138 -26.32 -12.94 5.44
CA ILE A 138 -25.44 -11.95 4.79
C ILE A 138 -24.28 -12.66 4.10
N PHE A 139 -23.55 -13.54 4.78
CA PHE A 139 -22.44 -14.28 4.19
C PHE A 139 -22.87 -15.10 2.97
N GLN A 140 -24.02 -15.78 3.04
CA GLN A 140 -24.59 -16.54 1.90
C GLN A 140 -24.97 -15.67 0.69
N LYS A 141 -25.18 -14.36 0.87
CA LYS A 141 -25.44 -13.40 -0.21
C LYS A 141 -24.15 -12.74 -0.73
N GLN A 142 -23.25 -12.35 0.18
CA GLN A 142 -22.04 -11.59 -0.16
C GLN A 142 -20.87 -12.48 -0.60
N LEU A 143 -20.88 -13.77 -0.26
CA LEU A 143 -19.82 -14.73 -0.60
C LEU A 143 -20.37 -15.86 -1.51
N PRO A 144 -20.81 -15.56 -2.75
CA PRO A 144 -21.49 -16.53 -3.62
C PRO A 144 -20.62 -17.73 -4.04
N LYS A 145 -19.30 -17.62 -3.92
CA LYS A 145 -18.35 -18.73 -4.16
C LYS A 145 -18.29 -19.75 -3.02
N MET A 146 -18.80 -19.41 -1.83
CA MET A 146 -18.77 -20.28 -0.64
C MET A 146 -20.06 -21.11 -0.55
N PRO A 147 -19.99 -22.44 -0.37
CA PRO A 147 -21.20 -23.26 -0.23
C PRO A 147 -22.07 -22.84 0.95
N LYS A 148 -23.39 -22.77 0.73
CA LYS A 148 -24.35 -22.26 1.74
C LYS A 148 -24.32 -23.06 3.04
N ASP A 149 -24.18 -24.37 2.95
CA ASP A 149 -24.12 -25.28 4.11
C ASP A 149 -22.76 -25.19 4.82
N TYR A 150 -21.68 -24.91 4.08
CA TYR A 150 -20.36 -24.66 4.66
C TYR A 150 -20.38 -23.39 5.53
N ILE A 151 -20.99 -22.31 5.03
CA ILE A 151 -21.21 -21.08 5.80
C ILE A 151 -22.04 -21.38 7.05
N ALA A 152 -23.19 -22.04 6.89
CA ALA A 152 -24.09 -22.33 8.01
C ALA A 152 -23.38 -23.16 9.09
N ARG A 153 -22.67 -24.22 8.70
CA ARG A 153 -21.94 -25.11 9.60
C ARG A 153 -20.87 -24.36 10.41
N LEU A 154 -20.13 -23.43 9.83
CA LEU A 154 -19.09 -22.67 10.55
C LEU A 154 -19.64 -21.49 11.36
N VAL A 155 -20.69 -20.81 10.91
CA VAL A 155 -21.33 -19.72 11.68
C VAL A 155 -22.00 -20.25 12.96
N TYR A 156 -22.58 -21.46 12.93
CA TYR A 156 -23.15 -22.11 14.11
C TYR A 156 -22.16 -23.04 14.84
N ASP A 157 -20.89 -23.10 14.44
CA ASP A 157 -19.88 -23.93 15.12
C ASP A 157 -19.47 -23.30 16.46
N ARG A 158 -19.48 -24.09 17.54
CA ARG A 158 -19.22 -23.59 18.90
C ARG A 158 -17.78 -23.15 19.16
N THR A 159 -16.83 -23.52 18.29
CA THR A 159 -15.43 -23.07 18.36
C THR A 159 -15.19 -21.76 17.62
N HIS A 160 -16.20 -21.26 16.88
CA HIS A 160 -16.15 -20.00 16.18
C HIS A 160 -16.87 -18.91 16.98
N LEU A 161 -16.35 -17.69 16.88
CA LEU A 161 -16.95 -16.48 17.43
C LEU A 161 -17.33 -15.57 16.26
N SER A 162 -18.40 -14.80 16.39
CA SER A 162 -18.78 -13.79 15.41
C SER A 162 -18.97 -12.45 16.07
N ILE A 163 -18.31 -11.42 15.54
CA ILE A 163 -18.61 -10.02 15.88
C ILE A 163 -19.57 -9.46 14.83
N ALA A 164 -20.74 -9.01 15.27
CA ALA A 164 -21.83 -8.50 14.45
C ALA A 164 -22.04 -7.00 14.68
N ILE A 165 -22.34 -6.27 13.60
CA ILE A 165 -22.95 -4.94 13.66
C ILE A 165 -24.46 -5.14 13.72
N VAL A 166 -25.07 -4.73 14.83
CA VAL A 166 -26.51 -4.84 15.06
C VAL A 166 -27.10 -3.43 15.10
N LYS A 167 -28.12 -3.17 14.29
CA LYS A 167 -28.95 -1.97 14.31
C LYS A 167 -30.22 -2.26 15.12
N LYS A 168 -30.63 -1.32 15.97
CA LYS A 168 -31.77 -1.55 16.86
C LYS A 168 -33.09 -1.72 16.07
N PRO A 169 -33.97 -2.67 16.44
CA PRO A 169 -33.88 -3.52 17.63
C PRO A 169 -32.90 -4.70 17.54
N LEU A 170 -32.86 -5.44 16.43
CA LEU A 170 -32.04 -6.67 16.24
C LEU A 170 -31.66 -6.93 14.76
N GLU A 171 -31.59 -5.88 13.93
CA GLU A 171 -31.23 -6.00 12.51
C GLU A 171 -29.71 -6.19 12.37
N VAL A 172 -29.27 -7.24 11.67
CA VAL A 172 -27.84 -7.48 11.43
C VAL A 172 -27.42 -6.75 10.15
N VAL A 173 -26.42 -5.88 10.24
CA VAL A 173 -25.86 -5.09 9.11
C VAL A 173 -24.67 -5.80 8.45
N GLY A 174 -23.92 -6.58 9.23
CA GLY A 174 -22.72 -7.29 8.78
C GLY A 174 -21.91 -7.82 9.95
N GLY A 175 -20.80 -8.51 9.66
CA GLY A 175 -19.96 -9.08 10.70
C GLY A 175 -18.71 -9.79 10.21
N ILE A 176 -17.91 -10.23 11.18
CA ILE A 176 -16.75 -11.09 10.99
C ILE A 176 -16.92 -12.34 11.85
N THR A 177 -16.86 -13.52 11.22
CA THR A 177 -16.74 -14.80 11.92
C THR A 177 -15.27 -15.20 11.93
N TYR A 178 -14.75 -15.53 13.12
CA TYR A 178 -13.35 -15.87 13.35
C TYR A 178 -13.20 -17.03 14.34
N ARG A 179 -12.06 -17.72 14.28
CA ARG A 179 -11.74 -18.87 15.12
C ARG A 179 -10.42 -18.63 15.86
N PRO A 180 -10.44 -18.38 17.18
CA PRO A 180 -9.23 -18.16 17.97
C PRO A 180 -8.52 -19.47 18.33
N PHE A 181 -7.21 -19.54 18.09
CA PHE A 181 -6.38 -20.70 18.45
C PHE A 181 -5.60 -20.39 19.74
N LYS A 182 -6.21 -20.70 20.89
CA LYS A 182 -5.65 -20.46 22.23
C LYS A 182 -4.24 -21.06 22.36
N GLY A 183 -3.30 -20.29 22.89
CA GLY A 183 -1.90 -20.72 23.07
C GLY A 183 -1.06 -20.73 21.79
N ARG A 184 -1.63 -20.31 20.65
CA ARG A 184 -0.92 -20.09 19.38
C ARG A 184 -0.84 -18.62 18.97
N GLN A 185 -1.39 -17.72 19.79
CA GLN A 185 -1.40 -16.26 19.60
C GLN A 185 -1.97 -15.78 18.26
N PHE A 186 -2.76 -16.61 17.55
CA PHE A 186 -3.42 -16.24 16.30
C PHE A 186 -4.90 -16.64 16.26
N ALA A 187 -5.66 -15.97 15.42
CA ALA A 187 -7.01 -16.39 15.04
C ALA A 187 -7.17 -16.38 13.51
N GLU A 188 -7.97 -17.32 13.01
CA GLU A 188 -8.39 -17.39 11.61
C GLU A 188 -9.63 -16.51 11.42
N ILE A 189 -9.60 -15.56 10.49
CA ILE A 189 -10.80 -14.89 10.00
C ILE A 189 -11.38 -15.77 8.89
N VAL A 190 -12.59 -16.29 9.14
CA VAL A 190 -13.26 -17.25 8.25
C VAL A 190 -14.19 -16.53 7.28
N PHE A 191 -14.99 -15.60 7.78
CA PHE A 191 -15.90 -14.78 6.97
C PHE A 191 -15.82 -13.31 7.39
N CYS A 192 -15.90 -12.39 6.42
CA CYS A 192 -15.95 -10.96 6.65
C CYS A 192 -16.85 -10.34 5.58
N ALA A 193 -18.01 -9.79 5.95
CA ALA A 193 -18.94 -9.18 5.00
C ALA A 193 -19.84 -8.13 5.65
N ILE A 194 -20.22 -7.13 4.86
CA ILE A 194 -21.23 -6.10 5.18
C ILE A 194 -22.32 -6.16 4.11
N SER A 195 -23.59 -6.01 4.50
CA SER A 195 -24.71 -5.98 3.55
C SER A 195 -24.53 -4.86 2.51
N SER A 196 -24.83 -5.15 1.23
CA SER A 196 -24.48 -4.29 0.09
C SER A 196 -25.04 -2.87 0.19
N ASP A 197 -26.25 -2.72 0.72
CA ASP A 197 -26.95 -1.45 0.96
C ASP A 197 -26.27 -0.57 2.03
N GLN A 198 -25.45 -1.16 2.90
CA GLN A 198 -24.70 -0.47 3.95
C GLN A 198 -23.20 -0.31 3.63
N GLN A 199 -22.72 -0.78 2.47
CA GLN A 199 -21.33 -0.62 2.08
C GLN A 199 -20.94 0.87 1.90
N VAL A 200 -19.64 1.16 1.81
CA VAL A 200 -19.06 2.52 1.69
C VAL A 200 -19.21 3.42 2.94
N LYS A 201 -20.14 3.17 3.86
CA LYS A 201 -20.35 3.94 5.13
C LYS A 201 -19.23 3.82 6.19
N GLY A 202 -18.15 3.10 5.89
CA GLY A 202 -17.02 2.86 6.81
C GLY A 202 -17.14 1.62 7.71
N TYR A 203 -18.31 0.94 7.71
CA TYR A 203 -18.61 -0.20 8.58
C TYR A 203 -17.53 -1.27 8.66
N GLY A 204 -16.96 -1.73 7.54
CA GLY A 204 -15.92 -2.76 7.54
C GLY A 204 -14.65 -2.36 8.30
N ALA A 205 -14.19 -1.10 8.15
CA ALA A 205 -13.01 -0.61 8.86
C ALA A 205 -13.28 -0.42 10.37
N HIS A 206 -14.48 0.02 10.71
CA HIS A 206 -14.90 0.19 12.10
C HIS A 206 -15.05 -1.16 12.82
N LEU A 207 -15.69 -2.12 12.16
CA LEU A 207 -15.82 -3.52 12.61
C LEU A 207 -14.47 -4.22 12.82
N MET A 208 -13.52 -4.04 11.90
CA MET A 208 -12.17 -4.57 12.07
C MET A 208 -11.42 -3.91 13.24
N SER A 209 -11.68 -2.63 13.49
CA SER A 209 -11.10 -1.91 14.65
C SER A 209 -11.66 -2.43 15.98
N HIS A 210 -12.98 -2.63 16.04
CA HIS A 210 -13.67 -3.29 17.15
C HIS A 210 -13.16 -4.71 17.38
N LEU A 211 -13.03 -5.53 16.33
CA LEU A 211 -12.50 -6.90 16.42
C LEU A 211 -11.08 -6.92 17.02
N LYS A 212 -10.19 -6.04 16.53
CA LYS A 212 -8.80 -5.95 17.02
C LYS A 212 -8.74 -5.56 18.50
N ASP A 213 -9.48 -4.52 18.90
CA ASP A 213 -9.47 -4.07 20.29
C ASP A 213 -10.14 -5.10 21.23
N TYR A 214 -11.23 -5.75 20.80
CA TYR A 214 -11.88 -6.83 21.54
C TYR A 214 -10.96 -8.04 21.74
N VAL A 215 -10.38 -8.56 20.67
CA VAL A 215 -9.54 -9.77 20.71
C VAL A 215 -8.29 -9.55 21.56
N LYS A 216 -7.65 -8.38 21.45
CA LYS A 216 -6.52 -7.99 22.31
C LYS A 216 -6.88 -7.82 23.78
N ALA A 217 -8.11 -7.42 24.10
CA ALA A 217 -8.57 -7.22 25.48
C ALA A 217 -9.01 -8.53 26.15
N THR A 218 -9.36 -9.56 25.36
CA THR A 218 -9.99 -10.80 25.84
C THR A 218 -9.16 -12.07 25.64
N SER A 219 -8.04 -12.01 24.91
CA SER A 219 -7.23 -13.19 24.56
C SER A 219 -5.74 -12.88 24.35
N ASP A 220 -4.94 -13.94 24.17
CA ASP A 220 -3.52 -13.90 23.82
C ASP A 220 -3.25 -13.67 22.32
N VAL A 221 -4.30 -13.51 21.51
CA VAL A 221 -4.21 -13.40 20.06
C VAL A 221 -3.64 -12.05 19.64
N MET A 222 -2.51 -12.09 18.94
CA MET A 222 -1.80 -10.94 18.36
C MET A 222 -1.77 -10.96 16.83
N HIS A 223 -2.11 -12.09 16.20
CA HIS A 223 -2.09 -12.25 14.75
C HIS A 223 -3.46 -12.68 14.20
N PHE A 224 -3.87 -12.13 13.06
CA PHE A 224 -4.96 -12.68 12.25
C PHE A 224 -4.40 -13.29 10.97
N LEU A 225 -4.87 -14.49 10.64
CA LEU A 225 -4.68 -15.12 9.34
C LEU A 225 -6.03 -15.18 8.61
N THR A 226 -6.04 -14.98 7.30
CA THR A 226 -7.24 -15.05 6.48
C THR A 226 -6.87 -15.51 5.08
N TYR A 227 -7.77 -16.22 4.40
CA TYR A 227 -7.73 -16.33 2.94
C TYR A 227 -8.64 -15.25 2.36
N ALA A 228 -8.05 -14.27 1.69
CA ALA A 228 -8.75 -13.19 1.01
C ALA A 228 -9.00 -13.57 -0.46
N ASP A 229 -10.20 -13.31 -0.97
CA ASP A 229 -10.42 -13.33 -2.41
C ASP A 229 -9.80 -12.09 -3.06
N ASN A 230 -9.58 -12.14 -4.38
CA ASN A 230 -8.89 -11.07 -5.10
C ASN A 230 -9.55 -9.68 -4.92
N TYR A 231 -10.87 -9.63 -4.75
CA TYR A 231 -11.61 -8.38 -4.51
C TYR A 231 -11.41 -7.84 -3.09
N ALA A 232 -11.28 -8.68 -2.07
CA ALA A 232 -11.05 -8.25 -0.68
C ALA A 232 -9.58 -7.93 -0.35
N ILE A 233 -8.58 -8.33 -1.15
CA ILE A 233 -7.15 -8.02 -0.89
C ILE A 233 -6.94 -6.51 -0.62
N GLY A 234 -7.58 -5.64 -1.40
CA GLY A 234 -7.49 -4.18 -1.21
C GLY A 234 -8.11 -3.68 0.11
N TYR A 235 -9.15 -4.35 0.61
CA TYR A 235 -9.71 -4.09 1.94
C TYR A 235 -8.76 -4.56 3.04
N PHE A 236 -8.29 -5.81 2.97
CA PHE A 236 -7.38 -6.39 3.98
C PHE A 236 -6.04 -5.63 4.04
N LYS A 237 -5.44 -5.24 2.91
CA LYS A 237 -4.28 -4.33 2.86
C LYS A 237 -4.53 -3.04 3.64
N LYS A 238 -5.66 -2.37 3.43
CA LYS A 238 -6.06 -1.15 4.19
C LYS A 238 -6.27 -1.41 5.69
N GLN A 239 -6.60 -2.64 6.07
CA GLN A 239 -6.67 -3.07 7.47
C GLN A 239 -5.31 -3.52 8.04
N GLY A 240 -4.19 -3.35 7.33
CA GLY A 240 -2.87 -3.75 7.79
C GLY A 240 -2.60 -5.25 7.72
N PHE A 241 -3.21 -5.95 6.76
CA PHE A 241 -2.81 -7.29 6.36
C PHE A 241 -1.76 -7.22 5.23
N THR A 242 -0.79 -8.12 5.26
CA THR A 242 0.20 -8.35 4.19
C THR A 242 0.05 -9.76 3.61
N LYS A 243 0.56 -10.00 2.40
CA LYS A 243 0.72 -11.34 1.82
C LYS A 243 1.90 -12.11 2.45
N GLU A 244 2.83 -11.39 3.08
CA GLU A 244 4.00 -11.98 3.74
C GLU A 244 3.61 -12.59 5.09
N ILE A 245 3.70 -13.91 5.20
CA ILE A 245 3.36 -14.64 6.43
C ILE A 245 4.62 -14.80 7.28
N THR A 246 4.79 -13.92 8.28
CA THR A 246 5.93 -13.94 9.20
C THR A 246 5.75 -14.90 10.38
N LEU A 247 4.54 -15.43 10.59
CA LEU A 247 4.28 -16.44 11.61
C LEU A 247 4.80 -17.81 11.15
N ASP A 248 5.59 -18.49 12.00
CA ASP A 248 6.16 -19.83 11.72
C ASP A 248 5.06 -20.79 11.23
N ARG A 249 5.29 -21.44 10.08
CA ARG A 249 4.37 -22.42 9.47
C ARG A 249 3.90 -23.47 10.47
N ARG A 250 4.74 -23.91 11.42
CA ARG A 250 4.39 -24.89 12.48
C ARG A 250 3.26 -24.42 13.40
N VAL A 251 3.04 -23.11 13.49
CA VAL A 251 2.01 -22.49 14.34
C VAL A 251 0.63 -22.56 13.68
N TRP A 252 0.53 -22.44 12.35
CA TRP A 252 -0.76 -22.27 11.65
C TRP A 252 -1.06 -23.29 10.54
N MET A 253 -0.05 -23.93 9.96
CA MET A 253 -0.22 -24.88 8.85
C MET A 253 -0.97 -26.13 9.35
N GLY A 254 -2.04 -26.51 8.64
CA GLY A 254 -2.96 -27.58 9.03
C GLY A 254 -4.01 -27.20 10.09
N TYR A 255 -3.98 -25.97 10.63
CA TYR A 255 -4.98 -25.49 11.60
C TYR A 255 -6.08 -24.65 10.94
N ILE A 256 -5.70 -23.79 9.99
CA ILE A 256 -6.61 -23.00 9.16
C ILE A 256 -7.14 -23.82 7.98
N LYS A 257 -8.19 -23.33 7.33
CA LYS A 257 -8.72 -23.93 6.09
C LYS A 257 -8.13 -23.25 4.86
N ASP A 258 -7.62 -24.07 3.94
CA ASP A 258 -7.17 -23.62 2.63
C ASP A 258 -8.38 -23.47 1.70
N TYR A 259 -8.42 -22.35 0.97
CA TYR A 259 -9.50 -22.03 0.03
C TYR A 259 -8.93 -21.85 -1.37
N GLU A 260 -9.43 -22.62 -2.33
CA GLU A 260 -9.01 -22.55 -3.74
C GLU A 260 -9.26 -21.14 -4.31
N GLY A 261 -8.23 -20.54 -4.91
CA GLY A 261 -8.28 -19.18 -5.43
C GLY A 261 -8.28 -18.06 -4.37
N GLY A 262 -8.07 -18.39 -3.09
CA GLY A 262 -7.81 -17.41 -2.03
C GLY A 262 -6.32 -17.09 -1.88
N THR A 263 -5.98 -15.83 -1.63
CA THR A 263 -4.63 -15.41 -1.20
C THR A 263 -4.56 -15.43 0.32
N ILE A 264 -3.62 -16.19 0.90
CA ILE A 264 -3.36 -16.11 2.35
C ILE A 264 -2.78 -14.72 2.72
N MET A 265 -3.28 -14.13 3.81
CA MET A 265 -2.82 -12.85 4.31
C MET A 265 -2.72 -12.86 5.84
N GLN A 266 -1.71 -12.16 6.39
CA GLN A 266 -1.46 -12.00 7.82
C GLN A 266 -1.60 -10.54 8.26
N CYS A 267 -2.31 -10.29 9.36
CA CYS A 267 -2.23 -9.03 10.12
C CYS A 267 -1.56 -9.26 11.46
N SER A 268 -0.44 -8.58 11.72
CA SER A 268 0.16 -8.52 13.05
C SER A 268 -0.33 -7.27 13.77
N MET A 269 -1.00 -7.44 14.91
CA MET A 269 -1.54 -6.31 15.68
C MET A 269 -0.44 -5.58 16.44
N LEU A 270 -0.55 -4.25 16.54
CA LEU A 270 0.36 -3.42 17.31
C LEU A 270 -0.06 -3.43 18.79
N PRO A 271 0.84 -3.76 19.74
CA PRO A 271 0.44 -4.07 21.11
C PRO A 271 -0.13 -2.86 21.86
N ARG A 272 0.50 -1.69 21.76
CA ARG A 272 0.21 -0.52 22.63
C ARG A 272 -0.95 0.36 22.21
N ILE A 273 -1.59 0.11 21.06
CA ILE A 273 -2.61 1.02 20.49
C ILE A 273 -4.03 0.46 20.63
N ARG A 274 -5.00 1.36 20.79
CA ARG A 274 -6.43 1.08 20.56
C ARG A 274 -6.78 1.49 19.14
N TYR A 275 -7.24 0.54 18.32
CA TYR A 275 -7.58 0.74 16.92
C TYR A 275 -8.77 1.71 16.77
N LEU A 276 -9.76 1.66 17.67
CA LEU A 276 -10.90 2.61 17.69
C LEU A 276 -10.47 4.07 17.90
N GLU A 277 -9.33 4.32 18.57
CA GLU A 277 -8.79 5.67 18.77
C GLU A 277 -7.73 6.07 17.74
N MET A 278 -7.41 5.21 16.76
CA MET A 278 -6.29 5.40 15.83
C MET A 278 -6.34 6.77 15.13
N GLY A 279 -7.51 7.20 14.63
CA GLY A 279 -7.65 8.50 13.96
C GLY A 279 -7.30 9.70 14.86
N ARG A 280 -7.69 9.64 16.14
CA ARG A 280 -7.37 10.68 17.14
C ARG A 280 -5.89 10.64 17.52
N MET A 281 -5.29 9.44 17.63
CA MET A 281 -3.89 9.26 17.94
C MET A 281 -2.98 9.78 16.81
N LEU A 282 -3.27 9.41 15.55
CA LEU A 282 -2.54 9.87 14.38
C LEU A 282 -2.62 11.39 14.20
N LEU A 283 -3.78 11.99 14.48
CA LEU A 283 -3.93 13.45 14.49
C LEU A 283 -2.99 14.11 15.51
N LYS A 284 -3.00 13.66 16.77
CA LYS A 284 -2.12 14.18 17.83
C LYS A 284 -0.64 14.00 17.50
N GLN A 285 -0.25 12.86 16.91
CA GLN A 285 1.12 12.63 16.44
C GLN A 285 1.50 13.62 15.33
N LYS A 286 0.62 13.83 14.35
CA LYS A 286 0.81 14.82 13.28
C LYS A 286 0.92 16.25 13.82
N GLU A 287 0.09 16.62 14.79
CA GLU A 287 0.15 17.93 15.46
C GLU A 287 1.47 18.12 16.21
N CYS A 288 1.94 17.10 16.95
CA CYS A 288 3.23 17.12 17.64
C CYS A 288 4.40 17.30 16.67
N VAL A 289 4.44 16.51 15.59
CA VAL A 289 5.46 16.62 14.54
C VAL A 289 5.40 18.01 13.87
N GLN A 290 4.21 18.53 13.56
CA GLN A 290 4.06 19.87 13.01
C GLN A 290 4.48 20.98 13.98
N ALA A 291 4.23 20.84 15.28
CA ALA A 291 4.69 21.78 16.29
C ALA A 291 6.23 21.81 16.36
N LYS A 292 6.87 20.63 16.36
CA LYS A 292 8.34 20.52 16.32
C LYS A 292 8.92 21.09 15.02
N ILE A 293 8.29 20.85 13.87
CA ILE A 293 8.68 21.46 12.58
C ILE A 293 8.58 22.99 12.65
N ARG A 294 7.47 23.56 13.13
CA ARG A 294 7.27 25.02 13.24
C ARG A 294 8.29 25.72 14.15
N ALA A 295 8.89 25.02 15.11
CA ALA A 295 9.93 25.57 15.98
C ALA A 295 11.25 25.87 15.23
N TYR A 296 11.49 25.26 14.06
CA TYR A 296 12.68 25.49 13.23
C TYR A 296 12.33 26.07 11.84
N SER A 297 11.22 25.61 11.24
CA SER A 297 10.78 25.99 9.90
C SER A 297 10.00 27.30 9.91
N LYS A 298 10.52 28.28 9.16
CA LYS A 298 9.87 29.56 8.85
C LYS A 298 8.84 29.45 7.70
N SER A 299 8.63 28.27 7.12
CA SER A 299 7.72 28.07 5.96
C SER A 299 6.25 28.37 6.26
N HIS A 300 5.89 28.56 7.53
CA HIS A 300 4.55 28.96 7.96
C HIS A 300 4.37 30.50 8.03
N THR A 301 5.45 31.27 7.88
CA THR A 301 5.42 32.73 7.84
C THR A 301 4.92 33.20 6.47
N VAL A 302 3.80 33.95 6.46
CA VAL A 302 3.28 34.56 5.24
C VAL A 302 3.98 35.89 5.02
N HIS A 303 4.74 36.00 3.95
CA HIS A 303 5.40 37.25 3.55
C HIS A 303 4.49 38.06 2.63
N ALA A 304 4.53 39.38 2.75
CA ALA A 304 3.83 40.29 1.84
C ALA A 304 4.44 40.22 0.43
N PRO A 305 3.66 40.45 -0.65
CA PRO A 305 4.20 40.51 -1.99
C PRO A 305 5.21 41.67 -2.14
N PRO A 306 6.20 41.54 -3.05
CA PRO A 306 7.13 42.61 -3.40
C PRO A 306 6.41 43.95 -3.68
N ARG A 307 7.02 45.06 -3.26
CA ARG A 307 6.44 46.41 -3.34
C ARG A 307 6.25 46.87 -4.79
N GLU A 308 7.10 46.34 -5.65
CA GLU A 308 7.23 46.56 -7.09
C GLU A 308 6.02 46.02 -7.85
N TRP A 309 5.36 44.98 -7.31
CA TRP A 309 4.17 44.35 -7.92
C TRP A 309 2.87 45.11 -7.69
N ARG A 310 2.88 46.23 -6.94
CA ARG A 310 1.66 47.03 -6.67
C ARG A 310 0.94 47.52 -7.93
N ASN A 311 1.69 47.78 -9.00
CA ASN A 311 1.16 48.32 -10.26
C ASN A 311 1.22 47.29 -11.40
N GLY A 312 1.28 45.99 -11.09
CA GLY A 312 1.42 44.89 -12.04
C GLY A 312 2.66 44.03 -11.78
N VAL A 313 2.61 42.76 -12.18
CA VAL A 313 3.74 41.83 -12.00
C VAL A 313 4.90 42.28 -12.87
N LYS A 314 6.09 42.31 -12.28
CA LYS A 314 7.38 42.61 -12.94
C LYS A 314 8.38 41.55 -12.55
N GLU A 315 9.37 41.30 -13.41
CA GLU A 315 10.49 40.42 -13.08
C GLU A 315 11.31 41.03 -11.94
N ILE A 316 11.67 40.21 -10.95
CA ILE A 316 12.47 40.59 -9.77
C ILE A 316 13.43 39.42 -9.52
N ASN A 317 14.70 39.74 -9.26
CA ASN A 317 15.68 38.75 -8.83
C ASN A 317 15.25 38.12 -7.48
N PRO A 318 15.03 36.79 -7.39
CA PRO A 318 14.57 36.16 -6.15
C PRO A 318 15.51 36.39 -4.96
N LEU A 319 16.82 36.55 -5.20
CA LEU A 319 17.80 36.80 -4.15
C LEU A 319 17.67 38.19 -3.50
N ASP A 320 17.00 39.15 -4.14
CA ASP A 320 16.73 40.47 -3.56
C ASP A 320 15.57 40.46 -2.56
N ILE A 321 14.73 39.42 -2.59
CA ILE A 321 13.63 39.23 -1.65
C ILE A 321 14.20 38.65 -0.34
N PRO A 322 14.20 39.39 0.79
CA PRO A 322 14.90 38.95 2.00
C PRO A 322 14.37 37.62 2.57
N ALA A 323 13.09 37.30 2.34
CA ALA A 323 12.47 36.05 2.74
C ALA A 323 13.01 34.83 1.98
N ILE A 324 13.27 34.97 0.67
CA ILE A 324 13.82 33.92 -0.19
C ILE A 324 15.30 33.74 0.12
N ARG A 325 16.05 34.83 0.28
CA ARG A 325 17.44 34.78 0.76
C ARG A 325 17.55 34.07 2.12
N ALA A 326 16.64 34.36 3.05
CA ALA A 326 16.62 33.78 4.39
C ALA A 326 16.09 32.33 4.48
N SER A 327 15.50 31.78 3.41
CA SER A 327 15.17 30.35 3.34
C SER A 327 16.34 29.49 2.86
N GLY A 328 17.44 30.11 2.41
CA GLY A 328 18.57 29.41 1.81
C GLY A 328 18.30 28.95 0.37
N TRP A 329 17.26 29.47 -0.28
CA TRP A 329 16.96 29.17 -1.68
C TRP A 329 18.13 29.53 -2.61
N SER A 330 18.37 28.66 -3.59
CA SER A 330 19.33 28.89 -4.68
C SER A 330 18.68 28.51 -6.02
N PRO A 331 19.14 29.08 -7.15
CA PRO A 331 18.68 28.67 -8.48
C PRO A 331 18.80 27.17 -8.71
N ASP A 332 19.92 26.56 -8.30
CA ASP A 332 20.18 25.12 -8.47
C ASP A 332 19.16 24.25 -7.71
N MET A 333 18.77 24.65 -6.50
CA MET A 333 17.70 23.98 -5.73
C MET A 333 16.32 24.16 -6.36
N ASP A 334 16.07 25.32 -6.98
CA ASP A 334 14.83 25.64 -7.67
C ASP A 334 14.69 24.85 -8.97
N GLU A 335 15.78 24.69 -9.71
CA GLU A 335 15.89 23.86 -10.90
C GLU A 335 15.70 22.38 -10.54
N LEU A 336 16.41 21.86 -9.53
CA LEU A 336 16.22 20.50 -9.04
C LEU A 336 14.79 20.24 -8.54
N ALA A 337 14.14 21.22 -7.91
CA ALA A 337 12.75 21.10 -7.47
C ALA A 337 11.72 21.19 -8.63
N ARG A 338 12.10 21.78 -9.77
CA ARG A 338 11.30 21.79 -11.01
C ARG A 338 11.54 20.57 -11.90
N GLN A 339 12.64 19.84 -11.73
CA GLN A 339 12.86 18.60 -12.46
C GLN A 339 11.69 17.64 -12.16
N PRO A 340 10.98 17.15 -13.19
CA PRO A 340 9.90 16.21 -12.97
C PRO A 340 10.49 14.94 -12.36
N ARG A 341 9.96 14.52 -11.20
CA ARG A 341 10.47 13.37 -10.45
C ARG A 341 10.49 12.08 -11.27
N HIS A 342 9.58 11.97 -12.23
CA HIS A 342 9.41 10.82 -13.10
C HIS A 342 9.32 11.26 -14.57
N GLY A 343 9.56 10.33 -15.50
CA GLY A 343 9.45 10.58 -16.94
C GLY A 343 8.05 11.08 -17.39
N PRO A 344 7.94 11.75 -18.56
CA PRO A 344 6.70 12.37 -19.03
C PRO A 344 5.53 11.39 -19.20
N ASN A 345 5.82 10.12 -19.49
CA ASN A 345 4.85 9.05 -19.69
C ASN A 345 4.47 8.30 -18.40
N TYR A 346 5.09 8.60 -17.25
CA TYR A 346 4.99 7.80 -16.02
C TYR A 346 3.54 7.57 -15.57
N ASN A 347 2.70 8.62 -15.57
CA ASN A 347 1.32 8.49 -15.10
C ASN A 347 0.48 7.60 -16.01
N GLN A 348 0.65 7.72 -17.33
CA GLN A 348 -0.03 6.89 -18.32
C GLN A 348 0.42 5.43 -18.23
N LEU A 349 1.73 5.18 -18.05
CA LEU A 349 2.26 3.83 -17.83
C LEU A 349 1.77 3.23 -16.51
N LEU A 350 1.67 4.04 -15.45
CA LEU A 350 1.13 3.61 -14.17
C LEU A 350 -0.37 3.27 -14.27
N HIS A 351 -1.15 4.04 -15.01
CA HIS A 351 -2.55 3.72 -15.29
C HIS A 351 -2.68 2.42 -16.09
N LEU A 352 -1.94 2.27 -17.18
CA LEU A 352 -1.91 1.04 -17.99
C LEU A 352 -1.52 -0.18 -17.14
N LEU A 353 -0.47 -0.07 -16.32
CA LEU A 353 -0.03 -1.16 -15.45
C LEU A 353 -1.11 -1.55 -14.42
N ASN A 354 -1.78 -0.57 -13.80
CA ASN A 354 -2.89 -0.83 -12.89
C ASN A 354 -4.04 -1.55 -13.60
N ASP A 355 -4.40 -1.15 -14.82
CA ASP A 355 -5.46 -1.82 -15.59
C ASP A 355 -5.07 -3.26 -15.96
N LEU A 356 -3.80 -3.50 -16.32
CA LEU A 356 -3.28 -4.86 -16.55
C LEU A 356 -3.35 -5.70 -15.27
N GLN A 357 -2.87 -5.20 -14.14
CA GLN A 357 -2.87 -5.93 -12.85
C GLN A 357 -4.30 -6.24 -12.35
N ASN A 358 -5.28 -5.37 -12.61
CA ASN A 358 -6.67 -5.57 -12.18
C ASN A 358 -7.51 -6.42 -13.17
N HIS A 359 -7.00 -6.72 -14.36
CA HIS A 359 -7.72 -7.51 -15.35
C HIS A 359 -7.87 -8.99 -14.91
N GLN A 360 -9.05 -9.59 -15.14
CA GLN A 360 -9.38 -10.94 -14.67
C GLN A 360 -8.44 -12.06 -15.16
N SER A 361 -7.72 -11.85 -16.27
CA SER A 361 -6.73 -12.79 -16.83
C SER A 361 -5.30 -12.56 -16.33
N ALA A 362 -5.07 -11.62 -15.43
CA ALA A 362 -3.73 -11.27 -14.96
C ALA A 362 -3.18 -12.18 -13.85
N TRP A 363 -4.03 -13.01 -13.24
CA TRP A 363 -3.68 -13.84 -12.07
C TRP A 363 -2.37 -14.65 -12.17
N PRO A 364 -1.92 -15.21 -13.32
CA PRO A 364 -0.65 -15.94 -13.39
C PRO A 364 0.58 -15.04 -13.52
N PHE A 365 0.37 -13.74 -13.76
CA PHE A 365 1.41 -12.77 -14.13
C PHE A 365 1.59 -11.67 -13.08
N LEU A 366 0.88 -11.73 -11.95
CA LEU A 366 0.93 -10.71 -10.90
C LEU A 366 2.23 -10.69 -10.10
N VAL A 367 2.99 -11.79 -10.10
CA VAL A 367 4.21 -12.01 -9.32
C VAL A 367 5.14 -12.96 -10.08
N PRO A 368 6.44 -13.03 -9.76
CA PRO A 368 7.36 -14.01 -10.36
C PRO A 368 6.88 -15.45 -10.15
N VAL A 369 7.14 -16.33 -11.13
CA VAL A 369 6.89 -17.77 -11.01
C VAL A 369 7.79 -18.35 -9.92
N ASN A 370 7.20 -18.97 -8.89
CA ASN A 370 7.97 -19.54 -7.80
C ASN A 370 8.73 -20.80 -8.27
N ARG A 371 10.05 -20.84 -8.04
CA ARG A 371 10.91 -21.98 -8.38
C ARG A 371 10.55 -23.25 -7.61
N ASP A 372 10.04 -23.11 -6.38
CA ASP A 372 9.63 -24.26 -5.57
C ASP A 372 8.33 -24.90 -6.11
N ASP A 373 7.50 -24.13 -6.80
CA ASP A 373 6.23 -24.60 -7.39
C ASP A 373 6.42 -25.08 -8.85
N VAL A 374 7.39 -24.52 -9.59
CA VAL A 374 7.72 -24.88 -10.98
C VAL A 374 9.24 -24.97 -11.17
N ALA A 375 9.79 -26.16 -10.90
CA ALA A 375 11.23 -26.37 -10.74
C ALA A 375 12.08 -26.04 -11.98
N ASP A 376 11.62 -26.42 -13.17
CA ASP A 376 12.31 -26.29 -14.46
C ASP A 376 12.03 -24.96 -15.18
N TYR A 377 11.15 -24.10 -14.64
CA TYR A 377 10.73 -22.85 -15.29
C TYR A 377 11.93 -21.96 -15.69
N TYR A 378 12.85 -21.74 -14.76
CA TYR A 378 14.05 -20.92 -14.97
C TYR A 378 15.15 -21.61 -15.79
N ASP A 379 15.02 -22.92 -16.03
CA ASP A 379 15.89 -23.63 -16.95
C ASP A 379 15.41 -23.45 -18.41
N VAL A 380 14.09 -23.26 -18.63
CA VAL A 380 13.49 -22.99 -19.96
C VAL A 380 13.40 -21.49 -20.29
N ILE A 381 13.04 -20.66 -19.31
CA ILE A 381 12.84 -19.21 -19.42
C ILE A 381 14.06 -18.48 -18.85
N LYS A 382 14.79 -17.78 -19.73
CA LYS A 382 16.06 -17.10 -19.39
C LYS A 382 15.90 -15.64 -18.95
N GLU A 383 14.86 -14.98 -19.45
CA GLU A 383 14.53 -13.59 -19.13
C GLU A 383 13.12 -13.54 -18.53
N PRO A 384 12.95 -13.91 -17.25
CA PRO A 384 11.65 -13.90 -16.59
C PRO A 384 11.13 -12.46 -16.41
N MET A 385 9.81 -12.30 -16.53
CA MET A 385 9.13 -11.01 -16.32
C MET A 385 7.72 -11.24 -15.75
N ASP A 386 7.24 -10.30 -14.95
CA ASP A 386 5.91 -10.28 -14.32
C ASP A 386 5.49 -8.84 -13.98
N LEU A 387 4.20 -8.63 -13.71
CA LEU A 387 3.62 -7.31 -13.49
C LEU A 387 4.06 -6.63 -12.19
N SER A 388 4.59 -7.35 -11.19
CA SER A 388 5.18 -6.73 -9.99
C SER A 388 6.64 -6.34 -10.21
N THR A 389 7.40 -7.11 -11.00
CA THR A 389 8.70 -6.67 -11.51
C THR A 389 8.55 -5.42 -12.37
N MET A 390 7.54 -5.37 -13.24
CA MET A 390 7.22 -4.16 -14.01
C MET A 390 6.86 -2.96 -13.13
N GLU A 391 6.12 -3.16 -12.03
CA GLU A 391 5.78 -2.11 -11.05
C GLU A 391 7.05 -1.51 -10.43
N ASN A 392 7.96 -2.35 -9.93
CA ASN A 392 9.25 -1.92 -9.38
C ASN A 392 10.12 -1.17 -10.41
N LYS A 393 10.13 -1.64 -11.68
CA LYS A 393 10.87 -0.97 -12.77
C LYS A 393 10.29 0.40 -13.10
N LEU A 394 8.96 0.55 -13.08
CA LEU A 394 8.30 1.82 -13.32
C LEU A 394 8.56 2.81 -12.18
N GLU A 395 8.42 2.41 -10.91
CA GLU A 395 8.71 3.27 -9.75
C GLU A 395 10.16 3.76 -9.69
N ALA A 396 11.09 2.99 -10.30
CA ALA A 396 12.51 3.31 -10.42
C ALA A 396 12.89 4.02 -11.74
N ASP A 397 11.91 4.53 -12.50
CA ASP A 397 12.08 5.24 -13.79
C ASP A 397 12.89 4.46 -14.86
N GLN A 398 12.81 3.13 -14.85
CA GLN A 398 13.52 2.27 -15.80
C GLN A 398 12.81 2.09 -17.17
N TYR A 399 11.68 2.78 -17.37
CA TYR A 399 10.99 2.86 -18.66
C TYR A 399 11.12 4.27 -19.22
N ALA A 400 12.15 4.48 -20.04
CA ALA A 400 12.38 5.77 -20.68
C ALA A 400 11.29 6.06 -21.72
N THR A 401 10.81 5.02 -22.41
CA THR A 401 9.75 5.13 -23.41
C THR A 401 8.64 4.07 -23.22
N PRO A 402 7.44 4.27 -23.80
CA PRO A 402 6.36 3.28 -23.72
C PRO A 402 6.69 1.94 -24.41
N GLU A 403 7.60 1.95 -25.39
CA GLU A 403 8.16 0.77 -26.05
C GLU A 403 8.93 -0.11 -25.05
N ASP A 404 9.69 0.49 -24.12
CA ASP A 404 10.41 -0.28 -23.09
C ASP A 404 9.44 -1.04 -22.18
N PHE A 405 8.35 -0.38 -21.76
CA PHE A 405 7.28 -0.99 -20.97
C PHE A 405 6.55 -2.09 -21.78
N THR A 406 6.24 -1.80 -23.04
CA THR A 406 5.51 -2.72 -23.92
C THR A 406 6.34 -3.96 -24.23
N ARG A 407 7.66 -3.83 -24.38
CA ARG A 407 8.61 -4.95 -24.55
C ARG A 407 8.57 -5.89 -23.35
N ASP A 408 8.64 -5.36 -22.13
CA ASP A 408 8.55 -6.16 -20.90
C ASP A 408 7.17 -6.82 -20.75
N ALA A 409 6.08 -6.10 -21.06
CA ALA A 409 4.74 -6.68 -21.04
C ALA A 409 4.58 -7.82 -22.06
N LYS A 410 5.10 -7.67 -23.28
CA LYS A 410 5.13 -8.75 -24.29
C LYS A 410 5.95 -9.95 -23.81
N LEU A 411 7.09 -9.71 -23.17
CA LEU A 411 7.95 -10.76 -22.63
C LEU A 411 7.21 -11.67 -21.62
N ILE A 412 6.28 -11.13 -20.81
CA ILE A 412 5.38 -11.92 -19.97
C ILE A 412 4.57 -12.93 -20.82
N PHE A 413 3.94 -12.46 -21.89
CA PHE A 413 3.05 -13.27 -22.74
C PHE A 413 3.84 -14.28 -23.59
N ASP A 414 4.98 -13.87 -24.12
CA ASP A 414 5.86 -14.71 -24.94
C ASP A 414 6.53 -15.80 -24.10
N ASN A 415 7.00 -15.50 -22.89
CA ASN A 415 7.47 -16.52 -21.94
C ASN A 415 6.36 -17.49 -21.54
N CYS A 416 5.13 -16.99 -21.32
CA CYS A 416 3.98 -17.82 -21.02
C CYS A 416 3.69 -18.81 -22.16
N ARG A 417 3.66 -18.36 -23.41
CA ARG A 417 3.46 -19.21 -24.60
C ARG A 417 4.63 -20.16 -24.88
N LYS A 418 5.88 -19.74 -24.60
CA LYS A 418 7.07 -20.57 -24.74
C LYS A 418 7.08 -21.74 -23.75
N TYR A 419 6.60 -21.52 -22.52
CA TYR A 419 6.58 -22.54 -21.47
C TYR A 419 5.31 -23.41 -21.49
N ASN A 420 4.14 -22.82 -21.81
CA ASN A 420 2.84 -23.49 -21.69
C ASN A 420 2.22 -23.80 -23.06
N ASN A 421 1.64 -24.99 -23.20
CA ASN A 421 0.84 -25.34 -24.37
C ASN A 421 -0.37 -24.39 -24.55
N GLU A 422 -0.73 -24.07 -25.80
CA GLU A 422 -1.80 -23.13 -26.17
C GLU A 422 -3.16 -23.45 -25.54
N ASN A 423 -3.45 -24.73 -25.28
CA ASN A 423 -4.71 -25.15 -24.69
C ASN A 423 -4.83 -24.89 -23.19
N THR A 424 -3.73 -24.55 -22.51
CA THR A 424 -3.70 -24.29 -21.06
C THR A 424 -4.49 -23.04 -20.66
N PRO A 425 -4.98 -22.96 -19.41
CA PRO A 425 -5.51 -21.71 -18.85
C PRO A 425 -4.51 -20.56 -18.89
N TYR A 426 -3.21 -20.84 -18.78
CA TYR A 426 -2.11 -19.86 -18.80
C TYR A 426 -1.98 -19.18 -20.17
N ALA A 427 -1.83 -19.95 -21.25
CA ALA A 427 -1.75 -19.40 -22.60
C ALA A 427 -3.03 -18.65 -23.00
N LYS A 428 -4.20 -19.17 -22.63
CA LYS A 428 -5.50 -18.49 -22.80
C LYS A 428 -5.60 -17.19 -22.02
N SER A 429 -4.95 -17.10 -20.86
CA SER A 429 -4.90 -15.87 -20.04
C SER A 429 -3.93 -14.84 -20.64
N ALA A 430 -2.75 -15.27 -21.10
CA ALA A 430 -1.79 -14.41 -21.80
C ALA A 430 -2.43 -13.76 -23.03
N ASN A 431 -3.03 -14.55 -23.92
CA ASN A 431 -3.67 -14.05 -25.14
C ASN A 431 -4.82 -13.06 -24.87
N LYS A 432 -5.57 -13.24 -23.76
CA LYS A 432 -6.61 -12.31 -23.33
C LYS A 432 -6.04 -11.01 -22.77
N LEU A 433 -5.01 -11.09 -21.93
CA LEU A 433 -4.40 -9.91 -21.30
C LEU A 433 -3.61 -9.08 -22.32
N GLU A 434 -2.88 -9.72 -23.24
CA GLU A 434 -2.19 -9.05 -24.33
C GLU A 434 -3.16 -8.29 -25.25
N LYS A 435 -4.28 -8.93 -25.63
CA LYS A 435 -5.32 -8.25 -26.41
C LYS A 435 -5.90 -7.03 -25.66
N PHE A 436 -6.10 -7.15 -24.35
CA PHE A 436 -6.57 -6.03 -23.53
C PHE A 436 -5.51 -4.92 -23.43
N MET A 437 -4.23 -5.25 -23.28
CA MET A 437 -3.11 -4.30 -23.31
C MET A 437 -3.13 -3.46 -24.59
N TRP A 438 -3.18 -4.11 -25.76
CA TRP A 438 -3.23 -3.41 -27.05
C TRP A 438 -4.47 -2.53 -27.21
N GLN A 439 -5.62 -2.95 -26.67
CA GLN A 439 -6.82 -2.10 -26.64
C GLN A 439 -6.63 -0.83 -25.79
N GLN A 440 -5.95 -0.91 -24.64
CA GLN A 440 -5.65 0.27 -23.82
C GLN A 440 -4.60 1.18 -24.47
N ILE A 441 -3.52 0.60 -25.01
CA ILE A 441 -2.48 1.35 -25.74
C ILE A 441 -3.10 2.11 -26.93
N LYS A 442 -3.99 1.47 -27.70
CA LYS A 442 -4.68 2.09 -28.84
C LYS A 442 -5.65 3.21 -28.45
N ALA A 443 -6.18 3.19 -27.22
CA ALA A 443 -7.03 4.25 -26.69
C ALA A 443 -6.24 5.52 -26.29
N ILE A 444 -4.91 5.44 -26.21
CA ILE A 444 -4.00 6.56 -25.97
C ILE A 444 -3.52 7.06 -27.35
N PRO A 445 -3.96 8.24 -27.83
CA PRO A 445 -3.66 8.71 -29.19
C PRO A 445 -2.17 8.74 -29.51
N GLU A 446 -1.36 9.16 -28.55
CA GLU A 446 0.10 9.26 -28.64
C GLU A 446 0.78 7.91 -28.87
N TRP A 447 0.19 6.81 -28.42
CA TRP A 447 0.78 5.46 -28.45
C TRP A 447 0.07 4.51 -29.43
N SER A 448 -0.91 5.03 -30.18
CA SER A 448 -1.68 4.27 -31.17
C SER A 448 -0.84 3.58 -32.27
N HIS A 449 0.38 4.06 -32.49
CA HIS A 449 1.34 3.53 -33.46
C HIS A 449 2.21 2.36 -32.92
N LEU A 450 2.08 1.99 -31.64
CA LEU A 450 2.87 0.93 -31.01
C LEU A 450 2.30 -0.48 -31.26
N GLU A 451 1.04 -0.59 -31.70
CA GLU A 451 0.44 -1.88 -32.07
C GLU A 451 1.16 -2.41 -33.32
N PRO A 452 1.82 -3.59 -33.27
CA PRO A 452 2.50 -4.14 -34.43
C PRO A 452 1.49 -4.48 -35.53
N GLU A 453 1.83 -4.17 -36.78
CA GLU A 453 1.06 -4.62 -37.94
C GLU A 453 1.02 -6.17 -37.97
N LYS A 454 -0.11 -6.72 -38.43
CA LYS A 454 -0.47 -8.14 -38.32
C LYS A 454 0.04 -9.00 -39.46
#